data_AF-A0A6V7LFJ3-F1
#
_entry.id   AF-A0A6V7LFJ3-F1
#
_cell.length_a   1.000
_cell.length_b   1.000
_cell.length_c   1.000
_cell.angle_alpha   90.00
_cell.angle_beta   90.00
_cell.angle_gamma   90.00
#
_symmetry.space_group_name_H-M   'P 1'
#
loop_
_entity.id
_entity.type
_entity.pdbx_description
1 polymer ?
#
loop_
_entity_poly.entity_id
_entity_poly.type
_entity_poly.pdbx_seq_one_letter_code
_entity_poly.pdbx_strand_id
1 'polypeptide(L)'
;VSPITENVVLQHRPWYERYQPISYKFITRSGNEDEFRDMVRRCNAAGVRIYVDAVINHMAARQPGIAIGTAGTIANPYNKSYTSVPYENQHFHETCDIYDYMNAYEVRFCELVGLPDLAQSEEYVRDRIVELMNRAIAYGVAGFR
;
A
#
# COMPACT_ATOMS: atom_id res chain seq x y z
N VAL A 1 -6.02 5.77 11.33
CA VAL A 1 -5.03 6.69 10.75
C VAL A 1 -4.93 6.41 9.27
N SER A 2 -4.66 7.44 8.44
CA SER A 2 -4.42 7.26 7.00
C SER A 2 -3.30 6.25 6.72
N PRO A 3 -3.15 5.75 5.48
CA PRO A 3 -2.14 4.76 5.15
C PRO A 3 -0.75 5.17 5.62
N ILE A 4 -0.05 4.21 6.24
CA ILE A 4 1.27 4.39 6.87
C ILE A 4 2.41 3.91 5.98
N THR A 5 2.10 3.17 4.92
CA THR A 5 3.07 2.67 3.95
C THR A 5 3.50 3.78 3.00
N GLU A 6 4.75 3.72 2.55
CA GLU A 6 5.29 4.64 1.57
C GLU A 6 4.41 4.64 0.32
N ASN A 7 3.99 5.85 -0.07
CA ASN A 7 3.13 6.05 -1.22
C ASN A 7 3.85 6.86 -2.29
N VAL A 8 3.36 6.79 -3.52
CA VAL A 8 3.88 7.61 -4.63
C VAL A 8 3.66 9.10 -4.38
N VAL A 9 4.62 9.93 -4.78
CA VAL A 9 4.49 11.39 -4.76
C VAL A 9 3.86 11.85 -6.06
N LEU A 10 2.64 12.39 -5.99
CA LEU A 10 1.94 12.93 -7.16
C LEU A 10 2.08 14.45 -7.24
N GLN A 11 1.91 15.01 -8.44
CA GLN A 11 1.86 16.45 -8.63
C GLN A 11 0.73 17.06 -7.79
N HIS A 12 0.99 18.23 -7.18
CA HIS A 12 0.05 18.94 -6.29
C HIS A 12 -0.30 18.22 -4.97
N ARG A 13 0.32 17.07 -4.68
CA ARG A 13 0.22 16.35 -3.39
C ARG A 13 -1.24 16.08 -2.93
N PRO A 14 -2.13 15.59 -3.82
CA PRO A 14 -3.53 15.34 -3.49
C PRO A 14 -3.65 14.33 -2.34
N TRP A 15 -4.79 14.30 -1.66
CA TRP A 15 -5.00 13.38 -0.54
C TRP A 15 -4.94 11.90 -0.97
N TYR A 16 -5.40 11.60 -2.19
CA TYR A 16 -5.51 10.23 -2.69
C TYR A 16 -4.16 9.62 -3.09
N GLU A 17 -3.06 10.39 -3.13
CA GLU A 17 -1.73 9.82 -3.36
C GLU A 17 -1.37 8.75 -2.31
N ARG A 18 -1.95 8.85 -1.10
CA ARG A 18 -1.74 7.88 -0.01
C ARG A 18 -2.28 6.48 -0.30
N TYR A 19 -3.22 6.36 -1.23
CA TYR A 19 -3.82 5.08 -1.63
C TYR A 19 -3.10 4.48 -2.84
N GLN A 20 -1.85 4.88 -3.07
CA GLN A 20 -1.01 4.37 -4.15
C GLN A 20 0.33 3.92 -3.56
N PRO A 21 0.37 2.75 -2.89
CA PRO A 21 1.57 2.24 -2.25
C PRO A 21 2.69 2.02 -3.28
N ILE A 22 3.91 2.36 -2.90
CA ILE A 22 5.11 2.12 -3.71
C ILE A 22 6.12 1.22 -2.98
N SER A 23 6.07 1.23 -1.65
CA SER A 23 6.73 0.24 -0.82
C SER A 23 5.98 0.04 0.50
N TYR A 24 6.47 -0.88 1.33
CA TYR A 24 5.96 -1.06 2.68
C TYR A 24 6.78 -0.34 3.75
N LYS A 25 7.70 0.58 3.41
CA LYS A 25 8.38 1.40 4.43
C LYS A 25 7.39 2.30 5.17
N PHE A 26 7.59 2.54 6.46
CA PHE A 26 6.73 3.43 7.26
C PHE A 26 7.21 4.87 7.23
N ILE A 27 7.24 5.48 6.03
CA ILE A 27 7.67 6.87 5.86
C ILE A 27 6.72 7.55 4.88
N THR A 28 5.93 8.50 5.39
CA THR A 28 4.90 9.23 4.65
C THR A 28 4.93 10.71 5.02
N ARG A 29 3.98 11.50 4.47
CA ARG A 29 3.74 12.86 4.96
C ARG A 29 3.30 12.94 6.43
N SER A 30 2.84 11.84 7.03
CA SER A 30 2.47 11.80 8.45
C SER A 30 3.66 11.63 9.40
N GLY A 31 4.85 11.34 8.87
CA GLY A 31 6.04 11.04 9.67
C GLY A 31 6.71 9.73 9.26
N ASN A 32 7.74 9.38 10.01
CA ASN A 32 8.53 8.16 9.87
C ASN A 32 8.11 7.06 10.87
N GLU A 33 8.82 5.92 10.82
CA GLU A 33 8.51 4.73 11.61
C GLU A 33 8.65 4.96 13.12
N ASP A 34 9.66 5.73 13.54
CA ASP A 34 9.88 6.05 14.95
C ASP A 34 8.78 6.98 15.48
N GLU A 35 8.35 7.96 14.69
CA GLU A 35 7.24 8.85 15.03
C GLU A 35 5.91 8.09 15.09
N PHE A 36 5.68 7.16 14.16
CA PHE A 36 4.51 6.27 14.20
C PHE A 36 4.52 5.41 15.46
N ARG A 37 5.65 4.80 15.81
CA ARG A 37 5.80 3.98 17.03
C ARG A 37 5.57 4.81 18.30
N ASP A 38 6.10 6.05 18.36
CA ASP A 38 5.85 6.95 19.50
C ASP A 38 4.37 7.31 19.63
N MET A 39 3.71 7.65 18.51
CA MET A 39 2.28 7.93 18.47
C MET A 39 1.46 6.75 19.00
N VAL A 40 1.70 5.54 18.49
CA VAL A 40 0.97 4.33 18.94
C VAL A 40 1.18 4.09 20.43
N ARG A 41 2.43 4.18 20.92
CA ARG A 41 2.76 4.01 22.35
C ARG A 41 2.01 5.00 23.23
N ARG A 42 2.01 6.29 22.88
CA ARG A 42 1.36 7.35 23.67
C ARG A 42 -0.16 7.23 23.65
N CYS A 43 -0.76 6.95 22.49
CA CYS A 43 -2.21 6.74 22.39
C CYS A 43 -2.65 5.52 23.22
N ASN A 44 -1.93 4.40 23.13
CA ASN A 44 -2.23 3.21 23.92
C ASN A 44 -2.11 3.46 25.43
N ALA A 45 -1.10 4.22 25.87
CA ALA A 45 -0.95 4.61 27.28
C ALA A 45 -2.13 5.47 27.79
N ALA A 46 -2.77 6.24 26.88
CA ALA A 46 -3.98 7.01 27.16
C ALA A 46 -5.29 6.22 26.96
N GLY A 47 -5.22 4.92 26.65
CA GLY A 47 -6.39 4.09 26.38
C GLY A 47 -7.05 4.33 25.02
N VAL A 48 -6.41 5.07 24.11
CA VAL A 48 -6.90 5.34 22.75
C VAL A 48 -6.26 4.39 21.76
N ARG A 49 -7.09 3.63 21.03
CA ARG A 49 -6.64 2.59 20.09
C ARG A 49 -6.39 3.14 18.69
N ILE A 50 -5.39 2.57 18.03
CA ILE A 50 -5.01 2.95 16.67
C ILE A 50 -5.46 1.87 15.70
N TYR A 51 -6.22 2.27 14.67
CA TYR A 51 -6.56 1.45 13.52
C TYR A 51 -5.82 1.99 12.30
N VAL A 52 -5.10 1.13 11.58
CA VAL A 52 -4.33 1.51 10.38
C VAL A 52 -5.17 1.26 9.13
N ASP A 53 -5.24 2.24 8.25
CA ASP A 53 -5.81 2.06 6.90
C ASP A 53 -4.82 1.25 6.05
N ALA A 54 -5.20 0.02 5.68
CA ALA A 54 -4.33 -0.96 5.04
C ALA A 54 -4.66 -1.09 3.54
N VAL A 55 -3.85 -0.45 2.71
CA VAL A 55 -3.97 -0.55 1.24
C VAL A 55 -3.16 -1.75 0.75
N ILE A 56 -3.83 -2.90 0.65
CA ILE A 56 -3.22 -4.20 0.30
C ILE A 56 -3.77 -4.82 -0.99
N ASN A 57 -4.72 -4.13 -1.63
CA ASN A 57 -5.32 -4.58 -2.89
C ASN A 57 -4.37 -4.36 -4.08
N HIS A 58 -3.72 -3.20 -4.13
CA HIS A 58 -3.00 -2.73 -5.32
C HIS A 58 -1.76 -1.93 -4.95
N MET A 59 -0.98 -1.58 -5.97
CA MET A 59 0.16 -0.67 -5.86
C MET A 59 -0.10 0.64 -6.64
N ALA A 60 0.89 1.54 -6.69
CA ALA A 60 0.76 2.84 -7.35
C ALA A 60 0.34 2.72 -8.82
N ALA A 61 -0.48 3.66 -9.30
CA ALA A 61 -1.05 3.57 -10.65
C ALA A 61 0.04 3.59 -11.73
N ARG A 62 -0.25 2.96 -12.87
CA ARG A 62 0.60 3.07 -14.04
C ARG A 62 0.79 4.54 -14.41
N GLN A 63 2.04 4.95 -14.58
CA GLN A 63 2.39 6.27 -15.05
C GLN A 63 3.65 6.18 -15.92
N PRO A 64 3.84 7.11 -16.88
CA PRO A 64 5.06 7.15 -17.66
C PRO A 64 6.29 7.37 -16.78
N GLY A 65 7.33 6.56 -16.99
CA GLY A 65 8.62 6.73 -16.34
C GLY A 65 8.70 6.17 -14.91
N ILE A 66 9.64 6.73 -14.14
CA ILE A 66 9.94 6.29 -12.77
C ILE A 66 9.05 7.05 -11.78
N ALA A 67 8.36 6.29 -10.93
CA ALA A 67 7.65 6.82 -9.78
C ALA A 67 8.60 6.95 -8.59
N ILE A 68 8.45 8.03 -7.81
CA ILE A 68 9.22 8.27 -6.59
C ILE A 68 8.28 8.30 -5.40
N GLY A 69 8.63 7.55 -4.37
CA GLY A 69 7.87 7.44 -3.12
C GLY A 69 8.21 8.52 -2.09
N THR A 70 7.36 8.64 -1.08
CA THR A 70 7.57 9.55 0.05
C THR A 70 8.83 9.27 0.87
N ALA A 71 9.43 8.08 0.74
CA ALA A 71 10.70 7.68 1.36
C ALA A 71 11.86 7.62 0.35
N GLY A 72 11.67 8.13 -0.87
CA GLY A 72 12.66 8.12 -1.93
C GLY A 72 12.80 6.78 -2.67
N THR A 73 11.95 5.79 -2.39
CA THR A 73 11.95 4.55 -3.19
C THR A 73 11.55 4.87 -4.62
N ILE A 74 12.25 4.27 -5.57
CA ILE A 74 11.89 4.32 -6.99
C ILE A 74 11.15 3.06 -7.40
N ALA A 75 10.17 3.20 -8.29
CA ALA A 75 9.45 2.09 -8.90
C ALA A 75 9.19 2.38 -10.38
N ASN A 76 8.90 1.33 -11.15
CA ASN A 76 8.37 1.45 -12.50
C ASN A 76 6.95 0.83 -12.52
N PRO A 77 5.91 1.63 -12.18
CA PRO A 77 4.54 1.13 -12.15
C PRO A 77 4.03 0.66 -13.52
N TYR A 78 4.50 1.25 -14.62
CA TYR A 78 4.12 0.84 -15.97
C TYR A 78 4.47 -0.64 -16.22
N ASN A 79 5.64 -1.09 -15.76
CA ASN A 79 6.09 -2.47 -15.85
C ASN A 79 5.75 -3.33 -14.60
N LYS A 80 4.90 -2.81 -13.69
CA LYS A 80 4.58 -3.45 -12.40
C LYS A 80 5.81 -3.86 -11.58
N SER A 81 6.85 -3.02 -11.56
CA SER A 81 8.09 -3.28 -10.82
C SER A 81 8.22 -2.35 -9.60
N TYR A 82 8.17 -2.94 -8.41
CA TYR A 82 8.22 -2.30 -7.09
C TYR A 82 9.32 -2.96 -6.26
N THR A 83 10.56 -2.58 -6.56
CA THR A 83 11.79 -3.25 -6.11
C THR A 83 12.01 -3.25 -4.59
N SER A 84 11.36 -2.35 -3.84
CA SER A 84 11.50 -2.32 -2.37
C SER A 84 10.61 -3.34 -1.65
N VAL A 85 9.54 -3.84 -2.27
CA VAL A 85 8.71 -4.98 -1.74
C VAL A 85 9.05 -6.29 -2.47
N PRO A 86 10.11 -6.26 -3.28
CA PRO A 86 10.28 -6.98 -4.54
C PRO A 86 9.04 -7.52 -5.27
N TYR A 87 8.05 -6.68 -5.59
CA TYR A 87 6.98 -7.08 -6.51
C TYR A 87 7.35 -6.79 -7.97
N GLU A 88 7.34 -7.84 -8.78
CA GLU A 88 7.35 -7.79 -10.25
C GLU A 88 5.99 -8.21 -10.85
N ASN A 89 5.82 -8.06 -12.17
CA ASN A 89 4.58 -8.31 -12.92
C ASN A 89 3.86 -9.62 -12.58
N GLN A 90 4.58 -10.70 -12.29
CA GLN A 90 4.00 -12.00 -11.92
C GLN A 90 3.18 -11.97 -10.64
N HIS A 91 3.44 -11.04 -9.72
CA HIS A 91 2.73 -10.94 -8.43
C HIS A 91 1.43 -10.13 -8.52
N PHE A 92 1.00 -9.80 -9.74
CA PHE A 92 -0.21 -9.05 -10.03
C PHE A 92 -1.10 -9.89 -10.92
N HIS A 93 -2.41 -9.68 -10.82
CA HIS A 93 -3.35 -10.25 -11.78
C HIS A 93 -3.07 -9.72 -13.20
N GLU A 94 -3.58 -10.44 -14.20
CA GLU A 94 -3.51 -10.01 -15.59
C GLU A 94 -4.15 -8.62 -15.74
N THR A 95 -3.64 -7.84 -16.71
CA THR A 95 -4.12 -6.46 -16.89
C THR A 95 -5.51 -6.46 -17.50
N CYS A 96 -6.50 -5.98 -16.74
CA CYS A 96 -7.85 -5.66 -17.19
C CYS A 96 -8.41 -4.52 -16.32
N ASP A 97 -9.44 -3.83 -16.78
CA ASP A 97 -10.16 -2.82 -15.98
C ASP A 97 -11.49 -3.37 -15.47
N ILE A 98 -12.02 -2.75 -14.43
CA ILE A 98 -13.38 -3.02 -13.92
C ILE A 98 -14.38 -2.21 -14.73
N TYR A 99 -15.29 -2.88 -15.45
CA TYR A 99 -16.37 -2.23 -16.21
C TYR A 99 -17.75 -2.55 -15.63
N ASP A 100 -17.94 -3.75 -15.08
CA ASP A 100 -19.20 -4.22 -14.51
C ASP A 100 -19.05 -4.61 -13.03
N TYR A 101 -19.66 -3.80 -12.15
CA TYR A 101 -19.70 -4.08 -10.71
C TYR A 101 -20.60 -5.26 -10.33
N MET A 102 -21.42 -5.78 -11.26
CA MET A 102 -22.16 -7.03 -11.07
C MET A 102 -21.33 -8.25 -11.44
N ASN A 103 -20.19 -8.07 -12.12
CA ASN A 103 -19.24 -9.14 -12.40
C ASN A 103 -18.23 -9.27 -11.26
N ALA A 104 -18.43 -10.26 -10.39
CA ALA A 104 -17.55 -10.50 -9.24
C ALA A 104 -16.10 -10.85 -9.64
N TYR A 105 -15.87 -11.37 -10.86
CA TYR A 105 -14.53 -11.61 -11.35
C TYR A 105 -13.80 -10.30 -11.62
N GLU A 106 -14.39 -9.39 -12.40
CA GLU A 106 -13.81 -8.07 -12.67
C GLU A 106 -13.51 -7.33 -11.37
N VAL A 107 -14.49 -7.26 -10.46
CA VAL A 107 -14.36 -6.53 -9.19
C VAL A 107 -13.19 -7.01 -8.32
N ARG A 108 -12.74 -8.26 -8.48
CA ARG A 108 -11.71 -8.88 -7.60
C ARG A 108 -10.38 -9.16 -8.28
N PHE A 109 -10.35 -9.19 -9.62
CA PHE A 109 -9.18 -9.62 -10.39
C PHE A 109 -8.75 -8.61 -11.45
N CYS A 110 -9.50 -7.52 -11.65
CA CYS A 110 -9.13 -6.42 -12.54
C CYS A 110 -8.72 -5.16 -11.77
N GLU A 111 -8.01 -4.29 -12.47
CA GLU A 111 -7.39 -3.09 -11.93
C GLU A 111 -8.44 -2.02 -11.66
N LEU A 112 -8.54 -1.61 -10.40
CA LEU A 112 -9.35 -0.47 -10.01
C LEU A 112 -8.69 0.82 -10.54
N VAL A 113 -9.29 1.44 -11.56
CA VAL A 113 -8.83 2.71 -12.16
C VAL A 113 -7.33 2.74 -12.53
N GLY A 114 -6.81 1.62 -13.08
CA GLY A 114 -5.42 1.50 -13.53
C GLY A 114 -4.40 1.30 -12.41
N LEU A 115 -4.86 0.96 -11.20
CA LEU A 115 -4.02 0.54 -10.07
C LEU A 115 -3.66 -0.95 -10.25
N PRO A 116 -2.37 -1.31 -10.42
CA PRO A 116 -1.97 -2.70 -10.59
C PRO A 116 -2.45 -3.57 -9.42
N ASP A 117 -3.27 -4.56 -9.74
CA ASP A 117 -4.00 -5.38 -8.78
C ASP A 117 -3.15 -6.58 -8.31
N LEU A 118 -2.86 -6.66 -7.01
CA LEU A 118 -1.97 -7.69 -6.45
C LEU A 118 -2.67 -9.05 -6.43
N ALA A 119 -1.93 -10.12 -6.76
CA ALA A 119 -2.45 -11.47 -6.75
C ALA A 119 -2.39 -12.11 -5.35
N GLN A 120 -3.32 -11.79 -4.45
CA GLN A 120 -3.29 -12.34 -3.08
C GLN A 120 -3.60 -13.85 -3.01
N SER A 121 -3.89 -14.51 -4.14
CA SER A 121 -3.88 -15.96 -4.26
C SER A 121 -2.47 -16.55 -4.15
N GLU A 122 -1.43 -15.77 -4.49
CA GLU A 122 -0.04 -16.18 -4.39
C GLU A 122 0.46 -16.16 -2.95
N GLU A 123 1.24 -17.17 -2.57
CA GLU A 123 1.87 -17.24 -1.24
C GLU A 123 2.84 -16.08 -1.00
N TYR A 124 3.67 -15.75 -1.99
CA TYR A 124 4.62 -14.65 -1.88
C TYR A 124 3.94 -13.31 -1.56
N VAL A 125 2.84 -12.99 -2.26
CA VAL A 125 2.06 -11.76 -2.03
C VAL A 125 1.49 -11.75 -0.62
N ARG A 126 0.90 -12.87 -0.18
CA ARG A 126 0.34 -13.01 1.18
C ARG A 126 1.42 -12.82 2.25
N ASP A 127 2.60 -13.40 2.07
CA ASP A 127 3.70 -13.28 3.04
C ASP A 127 4.16 -11.84 3.22
N ARG A 128 4.33 -11.09 2.12
CA ARG A 128 4.71 -9.67 2.18
C ARG A 128 3.64 -8.84 2.90
N ILE A 129 2.36 -9.09 2.64
CA ILE A 129 1.23 -8.39 3.31
C ILE A 129 1.17 -8.75 4.80
N VAL A 130 1.32 -10.03 5.14
CA VAL A 130 1.33 -10.51 6.53
C VAL A 130 2.52 -9.92 7.30
N GLU A 131 3.70 -9.82 6.70
CA GLU A 131 4.87 -9.17 7.30
C GLU A 131 4.59 -7.69 7.61
N LEU A 132 4.01 -6.95 6.65
CA LEU A 132 3.56 -5.58 6.83
C LEU A 132 2.60 -5.44 8.03
N MET A 133 1.55 -6.26 8.06
CA MET A 133 0.51 -6.19 9.09
C MET A 133 1.05 -6.60 10.46
N ASN A 134 1.84 -7.67 10.54
CA ASN A 134 2.46 -8.11 11.79
C ASN A 134 3.43 -7.08 12.36
N ARG A 135 4.17 -6.35 11.51
CA ARG A 135 5.02 -5.24 11.99
C ARG A 135 4.19 -4.12 12.63
N ALA A 136 3.05 -3.76 12.03
CA ALA A 136 2.15 -2.78 12.61
C ALA A 136 1.54 -3.26 13.94
N ILE A 137 1.13 -4.54 14.02
CA ILE A 137 0.65 -5.18 15.26
C ILE A 137 1.73 -5.15 16.34
N ALA A 138 2.99 -5.44 15.99
CA ALA A 138 4.11 -5.43 16.93
C ALA A 138 4.35 -4.04 17.56
N TYR A 139 3.95 -2.96 16.89
CA TYR A 139 3.99 -1.60 17.45
C TYR A 139 2.79 -1.25 18.33
N GLY A 140 1.77 -2.11 18.41
CA GLY A 140 0.58 -1.93 19.25
C GLY A 140 -0.64 -1.40 18.52
N VAL A 141 -0.70 -1.52 17.19
CA VAL A 141 -1.92 -1.26 16.41
C VAL A 141 -3.01 -2.25 16.83
N ALA A 142 -4.25 -1.75 16.98
CA ALA A 142 -5.39 -2.52 17.47
C ALA A 142 -6.24 -3.16 16.36
N GLY A 143 -6.03 -2.74 15.11
CA GLY A 143 -6.73 -3.30 13.96
C GLY A 143 -6.45 -2.55 12.67
N PHE A 144 -7.13 -2.99 11.62
CA PHE A 144 -6.96 -2.47 10.27
C PHE A 144 -8.31 -2.07 9.68
N ARG A 145 -8.31 -1.04 8.84
CA ARG A 145 -9.44 -0.60 8.01
C ARG A 145 -9.14 -0.91 6.56
#